data_AF-A0A177SN65-F1
#
_entry.id   AF-A0A177SN65-F1
#
_cell.length_a   1.000
_cell.length_b   1.000
_cell.length_c   1.000
_cell.angle_alpha   90.00
_cell.angle_beta   90.00
_cell.angle_gamma   90.00
#
_symmetry.space_group_name_H-M   'P 1'
#
loop_
_entity.id
_entity.type
_entity.pdbx_description
1 polymer ?
#
loop_
_entity_poly.entity_id
_entity_poly.type
_entity_poly.pdbx_seq_one_letter_code
_entity_poly.pdbx_strand_id
1 'polypeptide(L)'
;MPVQPDQREIIVSIRTSYDFKADTGRAIRVIEFHGRRTTLFDTFEASSPKRMILIEMIRAVQSFKEPFHIIFNVECNFGFKYLTDQRKWENRDVGNTFLDLIEQGGHTYELRDSSFYEGGKALQKWLGNTLKQNS
;
A
#
# COMPACT_ATOMS: atom_id res chain seq x y z
N MET A 1 19.65 -5.11 -2.41
CA MET A 1 19.82 -6.58 -2.41
C MET A 1 19.57 -7.06 -3.85
N PRO A 2 20.33 -8.04 -4.37
CA PRO A 2 20.11 -8.55 -5.72
C PRO A 2 18.75 -9.29 -5.78
N VAL A 3 17.99 -9.02 -6.84
CA VAL A 3 16.68 -9.67 -7.09
C VAL A 3 16.93 -11.15 -7.34
N GLN A 4 16.29 -12.02 -6.57
CA GLN A 4 16.35 -13.46 -6.82
C GLN A 4 15.54 -13.77 -8.09
N PRO A 5 16.10 -14.48 -9.08
CA PRO A 5 15.51 -14.62 -10.42
C PRO A 5 14.11 -15.26 -10.48
N ASP A 6 13.65 -15.93 -9.42
CA ASP A 6 12.42 -16.75 -9.43
C ASP A 6 11.36 -16.31 -8.42
N GLN A 7 11.45 -15.09 -7.88
CA GLN A 7 10.49 -14.64 -6.88
C GLN A 7 9.15 -14.29 -7.53
N ARG A 8 8.09 -15.04 -7.19
CA ARG A 8 6.73 -14.82 -7.72
C ARG A 8 6.27 -13.38 -7.45
N GLU A 9 5.55 -12.81 -8.40
CA GLU A 9 5.00 -11.45 -8.28
C GLU A 9 3.62 -11.47 -7.61
N ILE A 10 3.38 -10.47 -6.76
CA ILE A 10 2.07 -10.19 -6.17
C ILE A 10 1.78 -8.69 -6.26
N ILE A 11 0.58 -8.34 -6.68
CA ILE A 11 0.19 -6.94 -6.86
C ILE A 11 -0.67 -6.52 -5.67
N VAL A 12 -0.29 -5.42 -5.03
CA VAL A 12 -1.03 -4.82 -3.92
C VAL A 12 -1.41 -3.39 -4.29
N SER A 13 -2.70 -3.12 -4.38
CA SER A 13 -3.22 -1.80 -4.73
C SER A 13 -3.92 -1.19 -3.52
N ILE A 14 -3.49 -0.01 -3.11
CA ILE A 14 -3.97 0.66 -1.89
C ILE A 14 -4.52 2.04 -2.24
N ARG A 15 -5.68 2.36 -1.65
CA ARG A 15 -6.25 3.71 -1.65
C ARG A 15 -6.70 4.06 -0.24
N THR A 16 -6.40 5.28 0.18
CA THR A 16 -6.88 5.83 1.45
C THR A 16 -7.78 7.05 1.22
N SER A 17 -8.66 7.30 2.18
CA SER A 17 -9.50 8.49 2.29
C SER A 17 -9.50 8.93 3.75
N TYR A 18 -9.50 10.23 4.01
CA TYR A 18 -9.51 10.74 5.37
C TYR A 18 -10.54 11.86 5.50
N ASP A 19 -11.42 11.73 6.50
CA ASP A 19 -12.37 12.77 6.88
C ASP A 19 -11.77 13.59 8.03
N PHE A 20 -11.32 14.80 7.71
CA PHE A 20 -10.75 15.72 8.68
C PHE A 20 -11.76 16.22 9.72
N LYS A 21 -13.08 16.19 9.43
CA LYS A 21 -14.10 16.63 10.38
C LYS A 21 -14.40 15.56 11.42
N ALA A 22 -14.40 14.30 10.99
CA ALA A 22 -14.64 13.15 11.84
C ALA A 22 -13.36 12.54 12.43
N ASP A 23 -12.19 13.09 12.08
CA ASP A 23 -10.87 12.57 12.44
C ASP A 23 -10.72 11.05 12.17
N THR A 24 -11.32 10.61 11.06
CA THR A 24 -11.44 9.19 10.72
C THR A 24 -10.85 8.94 9.34
N GLY A 25 -9.92 7.99 9.29
CA GLY A 25 -9.30 7.48 8.09
C GLY A 25 -9.90 6.16 7.64
N ARG A 26 -9.92 5.93 6.34
CA ARG A 26 -10.39 4.68 5.73
C ARG A 26 -9.46 4.26 4.62
N ALA A 27 -9.28 2.96 4.46
CA ALA A 27 -8.46 2.39 3.41
C ALA A 27 -9.16 1.22 2.74
N ILE A 28 -8.81 1.03 1.47
CA ILE A 28 -9.09 -0.19 0.72
C ILE A 28 -7.74 -0.73 0.25
N ARG A 29 -7.52 -2.03 0.47
CA ARG A 29 -6.40 -2.80 -0.03
C ARG A 29 -6.92 -3.92 -0.92
N VAL A 30 -6.38 -4.01 -2.13
CA VAL A 30 -6.66 -5.09 -3.08
C VAL A 30 -5.38 -5.86 -3.36
N ILE A 31 -5.40 -7.16 -3.08
CA ILE A 31 -4.27 -8.08 -3.31
C ILE A 31 -4.63 -8.98 -4.50
N GLU A 32 -3.77 -9.03 -5.51
CA GLU A 32 -3.94 -9.84 -6.71
C GLU A 32 -2.77 -10.81 -6.89
N PHE A 33 -3.08 -12.11 -6.99
CA PHE A 33 -2.11 -13.18 -7.15
C PHE A 33 -2.68 -14.29 -8.05
N HIS A 34 -2.01 -14.62 -9.16
CA HIS A 34 -2.45 -15.60 -10.17
C HIS A 34 -3.95 -15.44 -10.57
N GLY A 35 -4.40 -14.22 -10.82
CA GLY A 35 -5.78 -13.92 -11.23
C GLY A 35 -6.82 -13.99 -10.12
N ARG A 36 -6.44 -14.32 -8.87
CA ARG A 36 -7.31 -14.21 -7.70
C ARG A 36 -7.17 -12.83 -7.09
N ARG A 37 -8.31 -12.21 -6.76
CA ARG A 37 -8.38 -10.88 -6.13
C ARG A 37 -9.00 -10.99 -4.74
N THR A 38 -8.34 -10.41 -3.75
CA THR A 38 -8.85 -10.23 -2.39
C THR A 38 -8.96 -8.75 -2.06
N THR A 39 -10.14 -8.29 -1.64
CA THR A 39 -10.39 -6.89 -1.27
C THR A 39 -10.65 -6.79 0.22
N LEU A 40 -9.96 -5.88 0.89
CA LEU A 40 -10.05 -5.63 2.32
C LEU A 40 -10.30 -4.14 2.57
N PHE A 41 -11.07 -3.85 3.61
CA PHE A 41 -11.41 -2.50 4.05
C PHE A 41 -11.01 -2.31 5.49
N ASP A 42 -10.47 -1.14 5.79
CA ASP A 42 -9.91 -0.82 7.09
C ASP A 42 -10.29 0.61 7.49
N THR A 43 -10.52 0.81 8.79
CA THR A 43 -10.81 2.11 9.40
C THR A 43 -9.71 2.46 10.40
N PHE A 44 -9.38 3.75 10.49
CA PHE A 44 -8.32 4.29 11.32
C PHE A 44 -8.86 5.46 12.14
N GLU A 45 -8.72 5.38 13.46
CA GLU A 45 -8.93 6.54 14.34
C GLU A 45 -7.66 7.40 14.33
N ALA A 46 -7.81 8.72 14.17
CA ALA A 46 -6.74 9.71 14.33
C ALA A 46 -5.41 9.37 13.62
N SER A 47 -5.42 9.26 12.29
CA SER A 47 -4.23 8.91 11.50
C SER A 47 -4.09 9.74 10.23
N SER A 48 -2.85 10.01 9.80
CA SER A 48 -2.61 10.73 8.54
C SER A 48 -2.71 9.81 7.32
N PRO A 49 -3.11 10.33 6.14
CA PRO A 49 -3.12 9.56 4.89
C PRO A 49 -1.81 8.84 4.58
N LYS A 50 -0.67 9.48 4.88
CA LYS A 50 0.67 8.89 4.68
C LYS A 50 0.91 7.68 5.59
N ARG A 51 0.54 7.80 6.88
CA ARG A 51 0.67 6.71 7.87
C ARG A 51 -0.23 5.54 7.53
N MET A 52 -1.47 5.81 7.12
CA MET A 52 -2.43 4.76 6.72
C MET A 52 -1.90 3.90 5.57
N ILE A 53 -1.31 4.50 4.53
CA ILE A 53 -0.74 3.73 3.41
C ILE A 53 0.34 2.76 3.89
N LEU A 54 1.27 3.22 4.74
CA LEU A 54 2.32 2.36 5.28
C LEU A 54 1.77 1.22 6.15
N ILE A 55 0.76 1.49 6.99
CA ILE A 55 0.10 0.45 7.78
C ILE A 55 -0.56 -0.58 6.86
N GLU A 56 -1.21 -0.15 5.78
CA GLU A 56 -1.84 -1.06 4.82
C GLU A 56 -0.82 -1.89 4.04
N MET A 57 0.37 -1.34 3.76
CA MET A 57 1.50 -2.08 3.19
C MET A 57 2.02 -3.14 4.17
N ILE A 58 2.20 -2.79 5.45
CA ILE A 58 2.58 -3.74 6.51
C ILE A 58 1.59 -4.89 6.61
N ARG A 59 0.31 -4.58 6.69
CA ARG A 59 -0.77 -5.58 6.75
C ARG A 59 -0.80 -6.49 5.52
N ALA A 60 -0.47 -5.96 4.35
CA ALA A 60 -0.29 -6.78 3.15
C ALA A 60 0.86 -7.78 3.32
N VAL A 61 2.05 -7.29 3.69
CA VAL A 61 3.24 -8.14 3.89
C VAL A 61 2.99 -9.23 4.93
N GLN A 62 2.40 -8.88 6.07
CA GLN A 62 2.08 -9.82 7.15
C GLN A 62 1.09 -10.93 6.73
N SER A 63 0.30 -10.72 5.68
CA SER A 63 -0.62 -11.74 5.16
C SER A 63 0.07 -12.79 4.29
N PHE A 64 1.31 -12.55 3.86
CA PHE A 64 2.07 -13.44 2.99
C PHE A 64 2.88 -14.43 3.81
N LYS A 65 2.76 -15.71 3.46
CA LYS A 65 3.48 -16.81 4.13
C LYS A 65 4.76 -17.24 3.41
N GLU A 66 4.97 -16.71 2.22
CA GLU A 66 6.06 -17.10 1.33
C GLU A 66 6.69 -15.82 0.75
N PRO A 67 7.99 -15.84 0.37
CA PRO A 67 8.63 -14.70 -0.26
C PRO A 67 7.96 -14.32 -1.58
N PHE A 68 7.77 -13.02 -1.80
CA PHE A 68 7.21 -12.44 -3.03
C PHE A 68 7.97 -11.18 -3.45
N HIS A 69 7.99 -10.92 -4.76
CA HIS A 69 8.20 -9.59 -5.29
C HIS A 69 6.88 -8.83 -5.26
N ILE A 70 6.77 -7.82 -4.40
CA ILE A 70 5.52 -7.12 -4.11
C ILE A 70 5.46 -5.80 -4.88
N ILE A 71 4.49 -5.67 -5.76
CA ILE A 71 4.24 -4.45 -6.53
C ILE A 71 3.17 -3.64 -5.82
N PHE A 72 3.55 -2.53 -5.19
CA PHE A 72 2.62 -1.64 -4.53
C PHE A 72 2.15 -0.52 -5.45
N ASN A 73 0.88 -0.59 -5.90
CA ASN A 73 0.21 0.50 -6.61
C ASN A 73 -0.46 1.43 -5.61
N VAL A 74 0.05 2.65 -5.50
CA VAL A 74 -0.48 3.65 -4.56
C VAL A 74 -0.70 4.98 -5.30
N GLU A 75 -1.75 5.70 -4.92
CA GLU A 75 -1.87 7.13 -5.23
C GLU A 75 -1.69 7.89 -3.93
N CYS A 76 -0.57 8.61 -3.83
CA CYS A 76 -0.30 9.47 -2.69
C CYS A 76 -0.34 10.94 -3.14
N ASN A 77 -1.54 11.52 -3.12
CA ASN A 77 -1.74 12.96 -3.32
C ASN A 77 -0.93 13.82 -2.33
N PHE A 78 -0.47 13.21 -1.22
CA PHE A 78 0.33 13.85 -0.18
C PHE A 78 1.84 13.60 -0.33
N GLY A 79 2.27 12.97 -1.43
CA GLY A 79 3.66 12.87 -1.86
C GLY A 79 4.18 11.43 -1.89
N PHE A 80 4.17 10.80 -3.06
CA PHE A 80 4.83 9.52 -3.32
C PHE A 80 6.33 9.51 -2.95
N LYS A 81 6.98 10.68 -3.00
CA LYS A 81 8.36 10.90 -2.51
C LYS A 81 8.54 10.52 -1.03
N TYR A 82 7.48 10.58 -0.22
CA TYR A 82 7.51 10.17 1.18
C TYR A 82 7.46 8.66 1.37
N LEU A 83 7.16 7.88 0.33
CA LEU A 83 7.23 6.41 0.37
C LEU A 83 8.57 5.91 -0.21
N THR A 84 9.19 6.68 -1.11
CA THR A 84 10.41 6.27 -1.83
C THR A 84 11.71 6.85 -1.27
N ASP A 85 11.69 7.96 -0.51
CA ASP A 85 12.89 8.51 0.15
C ASP A 85 12.79 8.36 1.67
N GLN A 86 13.49 7.36 2.22
CA GLN A 86 13.52 7.06 3.65
C GLN A 86 13.93 8.25 4.53
N ARG A 87 14.73 9.19 4.01
CA ARG A 87 15.16 10.38 4.74
C ARG A 87 14.02 11.37 5.00
N LYS A 88 12.92 11.23 4.26
CA LYS A 88 11.74 12.10 4.34
C LYS A 88 10.59 11.44 5.09
N TRP A 89 10.80 10.25 5.66
CA TRP A 89 9.74 9.53 6.37
C TRP A 89 9.37 10.25 7.66
N GLU A 90 8.25 10.98 7.62
CA GLU A 90 7.62 11.58 8.80
C GLU A 90 7.10 10.50 9.79
N ASN A 91 6.85 9.27 9.32
CA ASN A 91 6.39 8.13 10.12
C ASN A 91 7.47 7.02 10.14
N ARG A 92 8.66 7.36 10.60
CA ARG A 92 9.84 6.48 10.55
C ARG A 92 9.66 5.18 11.34
N ASP A 93 8.90 5.20 12.43
CA ASP A 93 8.53 4.03 13.22
C ASP A 93 7.81 2.96 12.38
N VAL A 94 6.78 3.38 11.63
CA VAL A 94 6.00 2.49 10.76
C VAL A 94 6.82 2.09 9.55
N GLY A 95 7.56 3.04 8.98
CA GLY A 95 8.44 2.76 7.86
C GLY A 95 9.52 1.71 8.18
N ASN A 96 10.19 1.82 9.33
CA ASN A 96 11.17 0.83 9.77
C ASN A 96 10.52 -0.55 9.95
N THR A 97 9.36 -0.60 10.60
CA THR A 97 8.58 -1.85 10.74
C THR A 97 8.30 -2.49 9.38
N PHE A 98 7.93 -1.70 8.37
CA PHE A 98 7.71 -2.21 7.01
C PHE A 98 9.00 -2.81 6.42
N LEU A 99 10.13 -2.12 6.53
CA LEU A 99 11.41 -2.61 6.00
C LEU A 99 11.86 -3.89 6.71
N ASP A 100 11.72 -3.95 8.03
CA ASP A 100 12.06 -5.12 8.84
C ASP A 100 11.22 -6.34 8.41
N LEU A 101 9.93 -6.16 8.15
CA LEU A 101 9.04 -7.23 7.69
C LEU A 101 9.39 -7.70 6.27
N ILE A 102 9.74 -6.77 5.38
CA ILE A 102 10.21 -7.11 4.03
C ILE A 102 11.46 -7.98 4.12
N GLU A 103 12.45 -7.57 4.92
CA GLU A 103 13.70 -8.31 5.09
C GLU A 103 13.46 -9.68 5.76
N GLN A 104 12.72 -9.74 6.86
CA GLN A 104 12.43 -10.98 7.59
C GLN A 104 11.64 -11.99 6.75
N GLY A 105 10.70 -11.52 5.92
CA GLY A 105 9.93 -12.38 5.02
C GLY A 105 10.65 -12.75 3.73
N GLY A 106 11.88 -12.25 3.51
CA GLY A 106 12.62 -12.43 2.26
C GLY A 106 11.94 -11.77 1.06
N HIS A 107 11.08 -10.79 1.28
CA HIS A 107 10.36 -10.09 0.22
C HIS A 107 11.27 -9.11 -0.49
N THR A 108 10.91 -8.81 -1.74
CA THR A 108 11.35 -7.59 -2.42
C THR A 108 10.11 -6.76 -2.73
N TYR A 109 10.28 -5.47 -2.94
CA TYR A 109 9.15 -4.62 -3.29
C TYR A 109 9.52 -3.54 -4.30
N GLU A 110 8.53 -3.13 -5.07
CA GLU A 110 8.56 -1.90 -5.83
C GLU A 110 7.33 -1.04 -5.49
N LEU A 111 7.51 0.27 -5.59
CA LEU A 111 6.42 1.23 -5.44
C LEU A 111 6.12 1.81 -6.82
N ARG A 112 4.86 1.77 -7.22
CA ARG A 112 4.35 2.40 -8.45
C ARG A 112 3.37 3.50 -8.10
N ASP A 113 3.69 4.71 -8.56
CA ASP A 113 2.78 5.84 -8.43
C ASP A 113 1.71 5.75 -9.52
N SER A 114 0.50 5.45 -9.08
CA SER A 114 -0.65 5.27 -9.96
C SER A 114 -1.07 6.57 -10.67
N SER A 115 -0.62 7.74 -10.24
CA SER A 115 -0.97 9.02 -10.86
C SER A 115 -0.25 9.27 -12.19
N PHE A 116 0.84 8.54 -12.49
CA PHE A 116 1.67 8.79 -13.68
C PHE A 116 1.23 8.05 -14.96
N TYR A 117 0.30 7.10 -14.89
CA TYR A 117 -0.15 6.34 -16.05
C TYR A 117 -1.66 6.07 -16.02
N GLU A 118 -2.28 5.94 -17.21
CA GLU A 118 -3.74 5.84 -17.36
C GLU A 118 -4.35 4.64 -16.64
N GLY A 119 -3.70 3.47 -16.72
CA GLY A 119 -4.14 2.28 -15.98
C GLY A 119 -4.17 2.49 -14.47
N GLY A 120 -3.20 3.23 -13.93
CA GLY A 120 -3.10 3.55 -12.51
C GLY A 120 -4.19 4.51 -12.07
N LYS A 121 -4.45 5.57 -12.85
CA LYS A 121 -5.55 6.52 -12.59
C LYS A 121 -6.90 5.83 -12.59
N ALA A 122 -7.15 4.95 -13.57
CA ALA A 122 -8.39 4.18 -13.66
C ALA A 122 -8.58 3.27 -12.44
N LEU A 123 -7.52 2.56 -12.03
CA LEU A 123 -7.50 1.73 -10.83
C LEU A 123 -7.81 2.55 -9.57
N GLN A 124 -7.17 3.70 -9.39
CA GLN A 124 -7.36 4.54 -8.20
C GLN A 124 -8.74 5.18 -8.14
N LYS A 125 -9.30 5.55 -9.31
CA LYS A 125 -10.69 5.99 -9.41
C LYS A 125 -11.65 4.88 -9.00
N TRP A 126 -11.43 3.65 -9.47
CA TRP A 126 -12.23 2.49 -9.07
C TRP A 126 -12.13 2.23 -7.57
N LEU A 127 -10.92 2.15 -7.01
CA LEU A 127 -10.69 1.98 -5.57
C LEU A 127 -11.40 3.08 -4.74
N GLY A 128 -11.30 4.34 -5.16
CA GLY A 128 -11.95 5.46 -4.51
C GLY A 128 -13.48 5.37 -4.52
N ASN A 129 -14.07 4.92 -5.64
CA ASN A 129 -15.52 4.70 -5.72
C ASN A 129 -15.97 3.53 -4.85
N THR A 130 -15.21 2.43 -4.86
CA THR A 130 -15.51 1.25 -4.03
C THR A 130 -15.43 1.59 -2.55
N LEU A 131 -14.42 2.36 -2.12
CA LEU A 131 -14.29 2.81 -0.74
C LEU A 131 -15.50 3.66 -0.30
N LYS A 132 -16.00 4.54 -1.19
CA LYS A 132 -17.20 5.36 -0.95
C LYS A 132 -18.49 4.54 -0.85
N GLN A 133 -18.63 3.48 -1.63
CA GLN A 133 -19.83 2.64 -1.61
C GLN A 133 -19.91 1.73 -0.38
N ASN A 134 -18.77 1.42 0.24
CA ASN A 134 -18.66 0.59 1.44
C ASN A 134 -18.43 1.43 2.70
N SER A 135 -18.91 2.69 2.69
CA SER A 135 -18.85 3.66 3.80
C SER A 135 -20.05 3.56 4.71
#